data_AF-D6SR03-F1
#
_entry.id   AF-D6SR03-F1
#
_cell.length_a   1.000
_cell.length_b   1.000
_cell.length_c   1.000
_cell.angle_alpha   90.00
_cell.angle_beta   90.00
_cell.angle_gamma   90.00
#
_symmetry.space_group_name_H-M   'P 1'
#
loop_
_entity.id
_entity.type
_entity.pdbx_description
1 polymer ?
#
loop_
_entity_poly.entity_id
_entity_poly.type
_entity_poly.pdbx_seq_one_letter_code
_entity_poly.pdbx_strand_id
1 'polypeptide(L)' 'MNKYGVKYHPAVKSEDLPRLGSDIKSWIRRTIEEKLTQAPQEYGLTLYRSAGRNWLK' A
#
# COMPACT_ATOMS: atom_id res chain seq x y z
N MET A 1 8.76 -20.35 4.57
CA MET A 1 8.99 -18.94 4.23
C MET A 1 7.97 -18.10 4.97
N ASN A 2 8.39 -17.16 5.82
CA ASN A 2 7.47 -16.26 6.52
C ASN A 2 7.00 -15.16 5.56
N LYS A 3 5.73 -15.21 5.14
CA LYS A 3 5.09 -14.19 4.31
C LYS A 3 4.62 -13.04 5.21
N TYR A 4 4.88 -11.80 4.82
CA TYR A 4 4.35 -10.63 5.54
C TYR A 4 2.84 -10.50 5.36
N GLY A 5 2.14 -10.06 6.41
CA GLY A 5 0.71 -9.81 6.38
C GLY A 5 0.37 -8.44 5.77
N VAL A 6 -0.80 -8.33 5.13
CA VAL A 6 -1.31 -7.07 4.58
C VAL A 6 -2.46 -6.57 5.44
N LYS A 7 -2.41 -5.31 5.86
CA LYS A 7 -3.52 -4.63 6.53
C LYS A 7 -3.78 -3.30 5.83
N TYR A 8 -5.02 -3.11 5.37
CA TYR A 8 -5.45 -1.85 4.77
C TYR A 8 -6.02 -0.92 5.85
N HIS A 9 -5.70 0.36 5.76
CA HIS A 9 -6.38 1.40 6.52
C HIS A 9 -7.84 1.52 6.04
N PRO A 10 -8.83 1.79 6.93
CA PRO A 10 -10.22 1.96 6.51
C PRO A 10 -10.42 2.99 5.39
N ALA A 11 -9.70 4.11 5.44
CA ALA A 11 -9.74 5.15 4.40
C ALA A 11 -9.37 4.62 3.00
N VAL A 12 -8.46 3.64 2.91
CA VAL A 12 -8.11 3.02 1.62
C VAL A 12 -9.33 2.35 1.01
N LYS A 13 -10.18 1.72 1.82
CA LYS A 13 -11.39 1.05 1.35
C LYS A 13 -12.51 2.04 1.00
N SER A 14 -12.69 3.08 1.81
CA SER A 14 -13.80 4.03 1.65
C SER A 14 -13.52 5.14 0.65
N GLU A 15 -12.26 5.55 0.47
CA GLU A 15 -11.90 6.75 -0.30
C GLU A 15 -11.01 6.43 -1.49
N ASP A 16 -9.92 5.68 -1.28
CA ASP A 16 -8.91 5.47 -2.32
C ASP A 16 -9.37 4.45 -3.36
N LEU A 17 -9.74 3.24 -2.92
CA LEU A 17 -10.15 2.16 -3.82
C LEU A 17 -11.31 2.58 -4.75
N PRO A 18 -12.39 3.23 -4.30
CA PRO A 18 -13.47 3.64 -5.21
C PRO A 18 -13.02 4.53 -6.36
N ARG A 19 -11.97 5.36 -6.15
CA ARG A 19 -11.44 6.29 -7.16
C ARG A 19 -10.52 5.63 -8.18
N LEU A 20 -10.07 4.40 -7.94
CA LEU A 20 -9.16 3.68 -8.83
C LEU A 20 -9.92 2.85 -9.88
N GLY A 21 -9.41 2.85 -11.11
CA GLY A 21 -9.88 1.94 -12.17
C GLY A 21 -9.63 0.46 -11.85
N SER A 22 -10.40 -0.44 -12.47
CA SER A 22 -10.30 -1.89 -12.28
C SER A 22 -8.90 -2.45 -12.60
N ASP A 23 -8.26 -1.92 -13.62
CA ASP A 23 -6.97 -2.41 -14.10
C ASP A 23 -5.86 -2.05 -13.11
N ILE A 24 -5.89 -0.80 -12.62
CA ILE A 24 -4.96 -0.31 -11.59
C ILE A 24 -5.16 -1.09 -10.29
N LYS A 25 -6.41 -1.32 -9.86
CA LYS A 25 -6.71 -2.16 -8.68
C LYS A 25 -6.11 -3.55 -8.79
N SER A 26 -6.25 -4.18 -9.95
CA SER A 26 -5.73 -5.53 -10.21
C SER A 26 -4.21 -5.55 -10.19
N TRP A 27 -3.58 -4.55 -10.81
CA TRP A 27 -2.12 -4.40 -10.80
C TRP A 27 -1.56 -4.16 -9.39
N ILE A 28 -2.19 -3.29 -8.59
CA ILE A 28 -1.79 -3.02 -7.20
C ILE A 28 -1.92 -4.29 -6.36
N ARG A 29 -3.05 -5.01 -6.46
CA ARG A 29 -3.27 -6.27 -5.75
C ARG A 29 -2.14 -7.26 -6.06
N ARG A 30 -1.90 -7.50 -7.35
CA ARG A 30 -0.87 -8.44 -7.81
C ARG A 30 0.52 -8.05 -7.30
N THR A 31 0.87 -6.76 -7.37
CA THR A 31 2.14 -6.25 -6.87
C THR A 31 2.29 -6.48 -5.36
N ILE A 32 1.23 -6.28 -4.57
CA ILE A 32 1.26 -6.55 -3.13
C ILE A 32 1.46 -8.06 -2.85
N GLU A 33 0.69 -8.91 -3.52
CA GLU A 33 0.64 -10.35 -3.29
C GLU A 33 1.89 -11.10 -3.76
N GLU A 34 2.48 -10.68 -4.88
CA GLU A 34 3.65 -11.32 -5.48
C GLU A 34 4.96 -10.73 -4.96
N LYS A 35 5.00 -9.43 -4.65
CA LYS A 35 6.24 -8.73 -4.30
C LYS A 35 6.30 -8.27 -2.85
N LEU A 36 5.42 -7.36 -2.43
CA LEU A 36 5.53 -6.71 -1.12
C LEU A 36 5.29 -7.65 0.05
N THR A 37 4.50 -8.70 -0.12
CA THR A 37 4.33 -9.72 0.93
C THR A 37 5.50 -10.70 1.03
N GLN A 38 6.36 -10.78 0.01
CA GLN A 38 7.56 -11.61 0.00
C GLN A 38 8.77 -10.87 0.57
N ALA A 39 9.03 -9.66 0.07
CA ALA A 39 10.19 -8.86 0.46
C ALA A 39 9.85 -7.35 0.42
N PRO A 40 9.10 -6.83 1.41
CA PRO A 40 8.70 -5.42 1.44
C PRO A 40 9.90 -4.46 1.50
N GLN A 41 11.02 -4.89 2.07
CA GLN A 41 12.27 -4.11 2.10
C GLN A 41 12.99 -4.02 0.74
N GLU A 42 12.71 -4.93 -0.19
CA GLU A 42 13.29 -4.93 -1.54
C GLU A 42 12.40 -4.16 -2.52
N TYR A 43 11.08 -4.36 -2.42
CA TYR A 43 10.12 -3.80 -3.37
C TYR A 43 9.41 -2.53 -2.89
N GLY A 44 9.55 -2.20 -1.60
CA GLY A 44 8.99 -0.99 -0.99
C GLY A 44 10.05 0.09 -0.83
N LEU A 45 9.65 1.35 -0.96
CA LEU A 45 10.45 2.49 -0.53
C LEU A 45 10.00 2.90 0.87
N THR A 46 10.95 3.14 1.76
CA THR A 46 10.66 3.85 3.01
C THR A 46 10.27 5.28 2.65
N LEU A 47 9.13 5.72 3.17
CA LEU A 47 8.77 7.12 3.08
C LEU A 47 9.77 7.91 3.93
N TYR A 48 10.74 8.56 3.28
CA TYR A 48 11.68 9.43 3.97
C TYR A 48 10.88 10.60 4.55
N ARG A 49 10.99 10.82 5.85
CA ARG A 49 10.21 11.80 6.59
C ARG A 49 10.65 13.21 6.19
N SER A 50 10.08 13.75 5.12
CA SER A 50 10.10 15.19 4.82
C SER A 50 8.66 15.73 4.71
N ALA A 51 7.89 15.57 5.77
CA ALA A 51 6.75 16.42 6.02
C ALA A 51 6.65 16.61 7.53
N GLY A 52 6.84 17.84 7.97
CA GLY A 52 6.64 18.26 9.34
C GLY A 52 5.25 17.88 9.83
N ARG A 53 5.09 17.86 11.15
CA ARG A 53 3.83 17.65 11.85
C ARG A 53 2.68 18.41 11.18
N ASN A 54 1.89 17.71 10.36
CA ASN A 54 0.50 18.02 10.08
C ASN A 54 -0.11 16.84 9.34
N TRP A 55 -0.48 15.82 10.11
CA TRP A 55 -1.55 14.92 9.70
C TRP A 55 -2.84 15.55 10.24
N LEU A 56 -3.60 16.14 9.32
CA LEU A 56 -5.05 16.36 9.37
C LEU A 56 -5.60 17.11 10.60
N LYS A 57 -5.93 18.39 10.39
CA LYS A 57 -6.95 19.11 11.16
C LYS A 57 -8.28 18.99 10.43
#